data_AF-F7XG58-F1
#
_entry.id   AF-F7XG58-F1
#
_cell.length_a   1.000
_cell.length_b   1.000
_cell.length_c   1.000
_cell.angle_alpha   90.00
_cell.angle_beta   90.00
_cell.angle_gamma   90.00
#
_symmetry.space_group_name_H-M   'P 1'
#
loop_
_entity.id
_entity.type
_entity.pdbx_description
1 polymer ?
#
loop_
_entity_poly.entity_id
_entity_poly.type
_entity_poly.pdbx_seq_one_letter_code
_entity_poly.pdbx_strand_id
1 'polypeptide(L)'
;MQELMSSNVRQSPAKRRLVVASGLDRENFEGSDIEHLVHFLEPDAGLRFPLQNAFPLIALAFSDEGEADLREGLASINALGTIPEIPLQRIDADGKAESLALVRSLVEGGVGRLSRFTSSVTAELAILRRERETLLENYRALEDAFQARNWEPVAEIFAHDPYADPKDEGIGQLLATGCVEQLLPVSSLGVAGVALHLHSVPRDGGELVVMLGYVENGEGVAEWTVPYAQLAANWNFLALPRACGGAARTLRLRISTTGTETVGLSLGYPIASERYTARSETPHPDLDLRPLAFRVFTGLPGVKPTRMPNMIAPTALLEGHFIEDYRLAVELLSQIVDVSVTPVVPEFQTVRFLEHENAVVCHPLPSGISAGTIGRAVEPGTISFSASAIIDHPKGAPAAVSFLLAPANSNARSEVAELARKGAAKPSAFFSGWREVTSEQAVNVNFQLDKPVREPMDLMILSRAVTDTVDFSWLKVSGFRLVKQSAGASNVRK
;
A
#
# COMPACT_ATOMS: atom_id res chain seq x y z
N MET A 1 2.56 45.49 26.31
CA MET A 1 3.84 45.21 26.97
C MET A 1 3.50 44.77 28.39
N GLN A 2 3.19 43.49 28.57
CA GLN A 2 2.71 42.92 29.82
C GLN A 2 3.66 41.76 30.12
N GLU A 3 4.47 41.95 31.16
CA GLU A 3 5.54 41.04 31.56
C GLU A 3 4.95 39.73 32.06
N LEU A 4 5.31 38.64 31.37
CA LEU A 4 5.16 37.27 31.85
C LEU A 4 6.11 37.08 33.05
N MET A 5 5.55 37.16 34.26
CA MET A 5 6.20 36.65 35.47
C MET A 5 6.36 35.13 35.33
N SER A 6 7.54 34.71 34.90
CA SER A 6 7.97 33.32 35.01
C SER A 6 8.16 32.99 36.49
N SER A 7 7.20 32.27 37.06
CA SER A 7 7.39 31.60 38.33
C SER A 7 8.44 30.51 38.13
N ASN A 8 9.70 30.85 38.37
CA ASN A 8 10.80 29.90 38.52
C ASN A 8 10.53 29.05 39.77
N VAL A 9 9.66 28.05 39.64
CA VAL A 9 9.63 26.91 40.56
C VAL A 9 10.91 26.14 40.27
N ARG A 10 11.99 26.48 40.98
CA ARG A 10 13.12 25.57 41.17
C ARG A 10 12.54 24.33 41.86
N GLN A 11 12.13 23.33 41.09
CA GLN A 11 11.87 22.00 41.61
C GLN A 11 13.21 21.47 42.11
N SER A 12 13.47 21.65 43.41
CA SER A 12 14.37 20.76 44.12
C SER A 12 13.88 19.34 43.83
N PRO A 13 14.73 18.40 43.36
CA PRO A 13 14.29 17.03 43.17
C PRO A 13 13.77 16.55 44.52
N ALA A 14 12.45 16.37 44.63
CA ALA A 14 11.86 15.77 45.82
C ALA A 14 12.64 14.49 46.09
N LYS A 15 13.25 14.35 47.28
CA LYS A 15 14.01 13.16 47.66
C LYS A 15 13.04 11.97 47.58
N ARG A 16 13.07 11.26 46.45
CA ARG A 16 12.20 10.10 46.19
C ARG A 16 12.75 8.96 47.03
N ARG A 17 11.95 8.46 47.97
CA ARG A 17 12.27 7.24 48.69
C ARG A 17 11.83 6.05 47.84
N LEU A 18 12.78 5.18 47.50
CA LEU A 18 12.62 4.10 46.51
C LEU A 18 12.83 2.71 47.12
N VAL A 19 13.29 2.65 48.37
CA VAL A 19 13.47 1.41 49.14
C VAL A 19 12.61 1.49 50.38
N VAL A 20 11.99 0.39 50.81
CA VAL A 20 11.29 0.29 52.08
C VAL A 20 12.00 -0.70 53.00
N ALA A 21 12.10 -0.37 54.28
CA ALA A 21 12.70 -1.23 55.29
C ALA A 21 11.89 -1.15 56.59
N SER A 22 11.98 -2.17 57.44
CA SER A 22 11.40 -2.10 58.78
C SER A 22 12.20 -1.12 59.64
N GLY A 23 11.53 -0.40 60.53
CA GLY A 23 12.13 0.43 61.56
C GLY A 23 12.97 -0.37 62.55
N LEU A 24 12.68 -1.68 62.69
CA LEU A 24 13.47 -2.62 63.50
C LEU A 24 14.89 -2.82 62.96
N ASP A 25 15.07 -2.66 61.63
CA ASP A 25 16.37 -2.80 60.97
C ASP A 25 17.06 -1.43 60.75
N ARG A 26 16.58 -0.34 61.37
CA ARG A 26 17.06 1.03 61.10
C ARG A 26 18.56 1.20 61.31
N GLU A 27 19.12 0.64 62.38
CA GLU A 27 20.56 0.69 62.68
C GLU A 27 21.40 0.07 61.54
N ASN A 28 20.80 -0.82 60.74
CA ASN A 28 21.46 -1.39 59.58
C ASN A 28 21.47 -0.47 58.35
N PHE A 29 20.71 0.63 58.33
CA PHE A 29 20.71 1.57 57.22
C PHE A 29 21.38 2.90 57.56
N GLU A 30 21.51 3.24 58.85
CA GLU A 30 22.18 4.45 59.32
C GLU A 30 23.66 4.49 58.89
N GLY A 31 24.07 5.60 58.27
CA GLY A 31 25.43 5.79 57.75
C GLY A 31 25.71 5.08 56.43
N SER A 32 24.72 4.43 55.82
CA SER A 32 24.86 3.79 54.50
C SER A 32 24.59 4.76 53.35
N ASP A 33 25.18 4.47 52.19
CA ASP A 33 25.01 5.27 50.98
C ASP A 33 23.57 5.30 50.44
N ILE A 34 22.68 4.44 50.94
CA ILE A 34 21.28 4.35 50.51
C ILE A 34 20.28 4.90 51.54
N GLU A 35 20.72 5.31 52.73
CA GLU A 35 19.84 5.76 53.83
C GLU A 35 18.82 6.81 53.35
N HIS A 36 19.27 7.73 52.50
CA HIS A 36 18.45 8.81 51.93
C HIS A 36 17.37 8.35 50.94
N LEU A 37 17.44 7.10 50.45
CA LEU A 37 16.47 6.44 49.56
C LEU A 37 15.51 5.52 50.31
N VAL A 38 15.75 5.25 51.60
CA VAL A 38 14.95 4.32 52.41
C VAL A 38 13.77 5.04 53.06
N HIS A 39 12.60 4.40 53.02
CA HIS A 39 11.45 4.73 53.84
C HIS A 39 11.27 3.64 54.90
N PHE A 40 11.37 4.01 56.17
CA PHE A 40 11.18 3.08 57.27
C PHE A 40 9.70 2.94 57.61
N LEU A 41 9.24 1.70 57.74
CA LEU A 41 7.95 1.38 58.35
C LEU A 41 8.14 1.28 59.85
N GLU A 42 7.38 2.05 60.61
CA GLU A 42 7.40 1.91 62.08
C GLU A 42 6.52 0.72 62.48
N PRO A 43 7.00 -0.19 63.34
CA PRO A 43 6.18 -1.26 63.88
C PRO A 43 5.00 -0.64 64.66
N ASP A 44 3.80 -1.23 64.54
CA ASP A 44 2.53 -0.79 65.16
C ASP A 44 1.88 0.52 64.65
N ALA A 45 2.33 1.10 63.53
CA ALA A 45 1.63 2.22 62.90
C ALA A 45 0.33 1.77 62.18
N GLY A 46 -0.72 1.45 62.95
CA GLY A 46 -1.97 0.91 62.41
C GLY A 46 -2.58 1.73 61.26
N LEU A 47 -2.99 1.04 60.18
CA LEU A 47 -3.84 1.40 59.03
C LEU A 47 -3.72 2.79 58.36
N ARG A 48 -2.83 3.67 58.83
CA ARG A 48 -2.55 4.97 58.23
C ARG A 48 -1.11 4.95 57.76
N PHE A 49 -0.92 4.49 56.54
CA PHE A 49 0.36 4.48 55.85
C PHE A 49 0.46 5.75 54.98
N PRO A 50 1.06 6.85 55.44
CA PRO A 50 1.40 7.94 54.55
C PRO A 50 2.64 7.51 53.75
N LEU A 51 2.46 6.86 52.59
CA LEU A 51 3.47 6.79 51.52
C LEU A 51 3.68 8.18 50.88
N GLN A 52 3.75 9.22 51.71
CA GLN A 52 3.95 10.60 51.27
C GLN A 52 5.36 10.70 50.69
N ASN A 53 5.41 10.92 49.37
CA ASN A 53 6.64 11.03 48.59
C ASN A 53 7.53 9.76 48.57
N ALA A 54 6.95 8.58 48.81
CA ALA A 54 7.62 7.28 48.68
C ALA A 54 7.06 6.50 47.48
N PHE A 55 7.95 5.96 46.64
CA PHE A 55 7.61 5.07 45.54
C PHE A 55 8.51 3.81 45.62
N PRO A 56 8.24 2.92 46.58
CA PRO A 56 9.09 1.77 46.84
C PRO A 56 9.12 0.80 45.66
N LEU A 57 10.32 0.37 45.28
CA LEU A 57 10.56 -0.62 44.23
C LEU A 57 11.07 -1.94 44.78
N ILE A 58 11.61 -1.92 46.00
CA ILE A 58 12.11 -3.09 46.71
C ILE A 58 11.97 -2.87 48.22
N ALA A 59 11.66 -3.94 48.93
CA ALA A 59 11.70 -3.99 50.38
C ALA A 59 12.93 -4.78 50.86
N LEU A 60 13.63 -4.26 51.86
CA LEU A 60 14.86 -4.86 52.39
C LEU A 60 14.71 -5.20 53.87
N ALA A 61 15.05 -6.43 54.24
CA ALA A 61 15.10 -6.90 55.62
C ALA A 61 16.50 -7.44 55.96
N PHE A 62 16.97 -7.14 57.17
CA PHE A 62 18.22 -7.65 57.74
C PHE A 62 17.98 -8.65 58.88
N SER A 63 16.78 -8.65 59.48
CA SER A 63 16.39 -9.57 60.55
C SER A 63 15.11 -10.35 60.21
N ASP A 64 14.91 -11.51 60.85
CA ASP A 64 13.67 -12.29 60.76
C ASP A 64 12.46 -11.49 61.26
N GLU A 65 12.67 -10.67 62.28
CA GLU A 65 11.65 -9.80 62.88
C GLU A 65 11.28 -8.64 61.93
N GLY A 66 12.27 -8.01 61.29
CA GLY A 66 12.05 -6.98 60.27
C GLY A 66 11.40 -7.52 59.00
N GLU A 67 11.70 -8.75 58.59
CA GLU A 67 11.06 -9.42 57.45
C GLU A 67 9.57 -9.70 57.70
N ALA A 68 9.22 -10.16 58.91
CA ALA A 68 7.83 -10.40 59.29
C ALA A 68 7.01 -9.11 59.32
N ASP A 69 7.56 -8.04 59.91
CA ASP A 69 6.96 -6.70 59.96
C ASP A 69 6.74 -6.11 58.56
N LEU A 70 7.75 -6.21 57.68
CA LEU A 70 7.63 -5.76 56.28
C LEU A 70 6.55 -6.53 55.50
N ARG A 71 6.44 -7.84 55.71
CA ARG A 71 5.45 -8.67 55.03
C ARG A 71 4.02 -8.27 55.42
N GLU A 72 3.78 -7.97 56.69
CA GLU A 72 2.48 -7.50 57.19
C GLU A 72 2.14 -6.09 56.66
N GLY A 73 3.12 -5.18 56.69
CA GLY A 73 2.97 -3.82 56.15
C GLY A 73 2.70 -3.81 54.64
N LEU A 74 3.43 -4.60 53.86
CA LEU A 74 3.24 -4.71 52.41
C LEU A 74 1.92 -5.38 52.03
N ALA A 75 1.45 -6.37 52.80
CA ALA A 75 0.14 -6.99 52.57
C ALA A 75 -1.00 -5.97 52.69
N SER A 76 -0.90 -5.06 53.66
CA SER A 76 -1.86 -3.97 53.86
C SER A 76 -1.85 -2.95 52.71
N ILE A 77 -0.69 -2.70 52.10
CA ILE A 77 -0.54 -1.81 50.94
C ILE A 77 -1.05 -2.48 49.66
N ASN A 78 -0.75 -3.76 49.44
CA ASN A 78 -1.21 -4.53 48.29
C ASN A 78 -2.74 -4.66 48.26
N ALA A 79 -3.40 -4.71 49.42
CA ALA A 79 -4.86 -4.72 49.53
C ALA A 79 -5.54 -3.48 48.89
N LEU A 80 -4.80 -2.37 48.68
CA LEU A 80 -5.29 -1.17 48.03
C LEU A 80 -5.33 -1.27 46.50
N GLY A 81 -4.72 -2.31 45.88
CA GLY A 81 -4.82 -2.63 44.45
C GLY A 81 -4.28 -1.60 43.46
N THR A 82 -3.57 -0.57 43.95
CA THR A 82 -3.13 0.60 43.16
C THR A 82 -1.63 0.63 42.90
N ILE A 83 -0.85 -0.22 43.56
CA ILE A 83 0.61 -0.27 43.47
C ILE A 83 1.03 -1.70 43.05
N PRO A 84 2.01 -1.86 42.14
CA PRO A 84 2.58 -3.16 41.81
C PRO A 84 3.15 -3.87 43.05
N GLU A 85 3.18 -5.20 43.03
CA GLU A 85 3.78 -5.99 44.11
C GLU A 85 5.25 -5.61 44.32
N ILE A 86 5.58 -5.23 45.56
CA ILE A 86 6.94 -4.81 45.94
C ILE A 86 7.71 -6.05 46.39
N PRO A 87 8.77 -6.46 45.68
CA PRO A 87 9.55 -7.62 46.07
C PRO A 87 10.29 -7.37 47.39
N LEU A 88 10.25 -8.36 48.29
CA LEU A 88 10.99 -8.36 49.55
C LEU A 88 12.27 -9.20 49.38
N GLN A 89 13.41 -8.62 49.76
CA GLN A 89 14.72 -9.27 49.71
C GLN A 89 15.39 -9.23 51.08
N ARG A 90 15.80 -10.40 51.57
CA ARG A 90 16.64 -10.53 52.76
C ARG A 90 18.10 -10.29 52.39
N ILE A 91 18.80 -9.53 53.22
CA ILE A 91 20.23 -9.23 53.08
C ILE A 91 20.98 -9.77 54.30
N ASP A 92 22.06 -10.51 54.06
CA ASP A 92 22.95 -10.99 55.11
C ASP A 92 23.84 -9.86 55.65
N ALA A 93 23.99 -9.80 56.98
CA ALA A 93 24.75 -8.76 57.66
C ALA A 93 26.25 -8.75 57.27
N ASP A 94 26.81 -9.92 56.94
CA ASP A 94 28.23 -10.10 56.58
C ASP A 94 28.58 -9.49 55.21
N GLY A 95 27.59 -9.28 54.33
CA GLY A 95 27.73 -8.75 52.96
C GLY A 95 27.03 -7.41 52.73
N LYS A 96 26.75 -6.69 53.82
CA LYS A 96 25.92 -5.47 53.85
C LYS A 96 26.34 -4.40 52.83
N ALA A 97 27.63 -4.03 52.78
CA ALA A 97 28.09 -2.91 51.95
C ALA A 97 27.92 -3.17 50.44
N GLU A 98 28.27 -4.36 49.96
CA GLU A 98 28.17 -4.72 48.54
C GLU A 98 26.71 -4.85 48.09
N SER A 99 25.87 -5.46 48.92
CA SER A 99 24.45 -5.66 48.65
C SER A 99 23.72 -4.32 48.55
N LEU A 100 23.98 -3.39 49.47
CA LEU A 100 23.36 -2.05 49.43
C LEU A 100 23.84 -1.23 48.21
N ALA A 101 25.10 -1.38 47.79
CA ALA A 101 25.63 -0.71 46.60
C ALA A 101 24.99 -1.23 45.29
N LEU A 102 24.74 -2.53 45.19
CA LEU A 102 24.01 -3.15 44.07
C LEU A 102 22.56 -2.66 44.02
N VAL A 103 21.86 -2.65 45.16
CA VAL A 103 20.49 -2.14 45.24
C VAL A 103 20.43 -0.67 44.81
N ARG A 104 21.37 0.16 45.26
CA ARG A 104 21.47 1.56 44.85
C ARG A 104 21.57 1.71 43.32
N SER A 105 22.51 0.98 42.70
CA SER A 105 22.75 1.03 41.26
C SER A 105 21.52 0.58 40.45
N LEU A 106 20.82 -0.46 40.92
CA LEU A 106 19.59 -0.95 40.29
C LEU A 106 18.44 0.03 40.41
N VAL A 107 18.25 0.63 41.59
CA VAL A 107 17.14 1.55 41.88
C VAL A 107 17.35 2.90 41.20
N GLU A 108 18.53 3.50 41.32
CA GLU A 108 18.86 4.79 40.69
C GLU A 108 18.96 4.65 39.16
N GLY A 109 19.56 3.56 38.66
CA GLY A 109 19.74 3.31 37.23
C GLY A 109 18.49 2.78 36.52
N GLY A 110 17.70 1.93 37.18
CA GLY A 110 16.51 1.29 36.61
C GLY A 110 15.33 2.24 36.42
N VAL A 111 15.08 3.12 37.39
CA VAL A 111 13.98 4.11 37.33
C VAL A 111 14.19 5.11 36.19
N GLY A 112 15.43 5.58 36.00
CA GLY A 112 15.74 6.49 34.91
C GLY A 112 15.54 5.87 33.53
N ARG A 113 15.87 4.57 33.37
CA ARG A 113 15.70 3.84 32.12
C ARG A 113 14.22 3.54 31.83
N LEU A 114 13.48 3.04 32.81
CA LEU A 114 12.05 2.75 32.68
C LEU A 114 11.24 4.03 32.41
N SER A 115 11.53 5.13 33.11
CA SER A 115 10.85 6.40 32.87
C SER A 115 11.04 6.90 31.44
N ARG A 116 12.25 6.79 30.89
CA ARG A 116 12.52 7.20 29.49
C ARG A 116 11.82 6.28 28.49
N PHE A 117 11.84 4.97 28.73
CA PHE A 117 11.15 4.00 27.90
C PHE A 117 9.63 4.25 27.89
N THR A 118 9.01 4.41 29.05
CA THR A 118 7.57 4.70 29.18
C THR A 118 7.20 6.04 28.54
N SER A 119 8.05 7.07 28.66
CA SER A 119 7.85 8.35 27.97
C SER A 119 7.94 8.21 26.43
N SER A 120 8.83 7.36 25.92
CA SER A 120 8.92 7.08 24.47
C SER A 120 7.66 6.36 23.97
N VAL A 121 7.25 5.30 24.67
CA VAL A 121 6.06 4.50 24.30
C VAL A 121 4.79 5.34 24.36
N THR A 122 4.65 6.21 25.36
CA THR A 122 3.47 7.10 25.45
C THR A 122 3.48 8.18 24.38
N ALA A 123 4.65 8.69 23.96
CA ALA A 123 4.76 9.61 22.83
C ALA A 123 4.39 8.92 21.50
N GLU A 124 4.85 7.70 21.27
CA GLU A 124 4.50 6.90 20.08
C GLU A 124 3.00 6.58 20.04
N LEU A 125 2.40 6.18 21.17
CA LEU A 125 0.96 5.95 21.26
C LEU A 125 0.15 7.23 21.01
N ALA A 126 0.64 8.40 21.42
CA ALA A 126 0.00 9.67 21.14
C ALA A 126 0.04 10.03 19.64
N ILE A 127 1.15 9.75 18.97
CA ILE A 127 1.30 9.92 17.51
C ILE A 127 0.33 8.99 16.77
N LEU A 128 0.29 7.71 17.12
CA LEU A 128 -0.60 6.73 16.50
C LEU A 128 -2.08 7.06 16.71
N ARG A 129 -2.46 7.59 17.90
CA ARG A 129 -3.82 8.06 18.15
C ARG A 129 -4.18 9.25 17.27
N ARG A 130 -3.27 10.22 17.13
CA ARG A 130 -3.46 11.38 16.27
C ARG A 130 -3.57 11.00 14.79
N GLU A 131 -2.74 10.07 14.32
CA GLU A 131 -2.83 9.54 12.96
C GLU A 131 -4.15 8.81 12.72
N ARG A 132 -4.59 7.99 13.69
CA ARG A 132 -5.91 7.32 13.62
C ARG A 132 -7.04 8.33 13.57
N GLU A 133 -7.01 9.37 14.40
CA GLU A 133 -8.02 10.43 14.41
C GLU A 133 -8.03 11.19 13.07
N THR A 134 -6.86 11.55 12.54
CA THR A 134 -6.75 12.19 11.22
C THR A 134 -7.26 11.28 10.09
N LEU A 135 -6.99 9.97 10.14
CA LEU A 135 -7.52 9.02 9.16
C LEU A 135 -9.04 8.89 9.25
N LEU A 136 -9.60 8.86 10.46
CA LEU A 136 -11.04 8.80 10.67
C LEU A 136 -11.73 10.11 10.28
N GLU A 137 -11.10 11.26 10.53
CA GLU A 137 -11.57 12.57 10.07
C GLU A 137 -11.51 12.69 8.55
N ASN A 138 -10.44 12.22 7.91
CA ASN A 138 -10.35 12.18 6.45
C ASN A 138 -11.38 11.22 5.84
N TYR A 139 -11.59 10.06 6.45
CA TYR A 139 -12.63 9.12 6.02
C TYR A 139 -14.02 9.71 6.19
N ARG A 140 -14.31 10.35 7.33
CA ARG A 140 -15.59 11.05 7.56
C ARG A 140 -15.76 12.24 6.63
N ALA A 141 -14.71 13.01 6.34
CA ALA A 141 -14.79 14.12 5.39
C ALA A 141 -15.03 13.61 3.96
N LEU A 142 -14.45 12.46 3.60
CA LEU A 142 -14.78 11.78 2.35
C LEU A 142 -16.21 11.24 2.36
N GLU A 143 -16.65 10.58 3.43
CA GLU A 143 -17.99 10.04 3.60
C GLU A 143 -19.04 11.15 3.60
N ASP A 144 -18.81 12.25 4.30
CA ASP A 144 -19.62 13.47 4.30
C ASP A 144 -19.55 14.15 2.93
N ALA A 145 -18.42 14.15 2.21
CA ALA A 145 -18.36 14.63 0.84
C ALA A 145 -19.13 13.71 -0.14
N PHE A 146 -19.16 12.40 0.12
CA PHE A 146 -19.96 11.40 -0.61
C PHE A 146 -21.46 11.58 -0.34
N GLN A 147 -21.85 11.79 0.92
CA GLN A 147 -23.23 11.97 1.37
C GLN A 147 -23.77 13.37 1.02
N ALA A 148 -22.99 14.43 1.23
CA ALA A 148 -23.40 15.81 0.98
C ALA A 148 -23.46 16.17 -0.52
N ARG A 149 -22.69 15.49 -1.38
CA ARG A 149 -22.76 15.71 -2.85
C ARG A 149 -23.77 14.83 -3.57
N ASN A 150 -24.41 13.87 -2.90
CA ASN A 150 -25.37 12.97 -3.53
C ASN A 150 -24.82 12.46 -4.89
N TRP A 151 -23.54 12.05 -4.91
CA TRP A 151 -22.80 11.83 -6.16
C TRP A 151 -23.52 10.75 -6.96
N GLU A 152 -24.29 11.16 -7.97
CA GLU A 152 -24.94 10.22 -8.87
C GLU A 152 -23.83 9.33 -9.44
N PRO A 153 -23.96 8.00 -9.42
CA PRO A 153 -22.87 7.09 -9.83
C PRO A 153 -22.40 7.33 -11.27
N VAL A 154 -23.19 8.09 -12.03
CA VAL A 154 -22.92 8.57 -13.38
C VAL A 154 -23.33 10.06 -13.42
N ALA A 155 -22.37 10.97 -13.53
CA ALA A 155 -22.62 12.42 -13.61
C ALA A 155 -22.21 12.96 -14.99
N GLU A 156 -23.05 13.78 -15.62
CA GLU A 156 -22.71 14.51 -16.85
C GLU A 156 -21.65 15.57 -16.54
N ILE A 157 -20.53 15.56 -17.26
CA ILE A 157 -19.42 16.51 -17.06
C ILE A 157 -19.21 17.45 -18.24
N PHE A 158 -19.76 17.09 -19.41
CA PHE A 158 -19.58 17.84 -20.63
C PHE A 158 -20.71 17.54 -21.61
N ALA A 159 -21.19 18.55 -22.31
CA ALA A 159 -22.23 18.42 -23.32
C ALA A 159 -22.05 19.41 -24.47
N HIS A 160 -22.33 18.94 -25.68
CA HIS A 160 -22.72 19.76 -26.81
C HIS A 160 -24.13 19.36 -27.21
N ASP A 161 -25.10 20.25 -26.96
CA ASP A 161 -26.48 20.03 -27.35
C ASP A 161 -26.67 20.11 -28.87
N PRO A 162 -27.66 19.39 -29.43
CA PRO A 162 -27.94 19.39 -30.86
C PRO A 162 -28.35 20.79 -31.32
N TYR A 163 -27.73 21.23 -32.42
CA TYR A 163 -28.04 22.46 -33.11
C TYR A 163 -28.25 22.15 -34.59
N ALA A 164 -29.42 22.53 -35.11
CA ALA A 164 -29.76 22.38 -36.52
C ALA A 164 -29.66 23.75 -37.20
N ASP A 165 -28.73 23.91 -38.14
CA ASP A 165 -28.77 25.03 -39.08
C ASP A 165 -29.71 24.63 -40.23
N PRO A 166 -30.68 25.48 -40.62
CA PRO A 166 -31.54 25.22 -41.77
C PRO A 166 -30.80 24.95 -43.09
N LYS A 167 -29.52 25.29 -43.18
CA LYS A 167 -28.66 25.05 -44.35
C LYS A 167 -27.92 23.72 -44.31
N ASP A 168 -27.91 23.03 -43.17
CA ASP A 168 -27.21 21.75 -43.03
C ASP A 168 -27.91 20.71 -43.93
N GLU A 169 -27.16 20.06 -44.82
CA GLU A 169 -27.64 18.94 -45.64
C GLU A 169 -27.61 17.61 -44.84
N GLY A 170 -26.86 17.61 -43.72
CA GLY A 170 -26.66 16.48 -42.84
C GLY A 170 -25.49 15.62 -43.26
N ILE A 171 -24.88 14.94 -42.29
CA ILE A 171 -23.67 14.12 -42.50
C ILE A 171 -23.95 12.64 -42.69
N GLY A 172 -25.22 12.25 -42.89
CA GLY A 172 -25.61 10.84 -43.00
C GLY A 172 -24.91 10.11 -44.15
N GLN A 173 -24.80 10.75 -45.31
CA GLN A 173 -24.16 10.15 -46.50
C GLN A 173 -22.63 10.00 -46.33
N LEU A 174 -22.03 10.93 -45.59
CA LEU A 174 -20.62 10.88 -45.20
C LEU A 174 -20.36 9.70 -44.25
N LEU A 175 -21.26 9.44 -43.29
CA LEU A 175 -21.15 8.31 -42.37
C LEU A 175 -21.28 6.94 -43.05
N ALA A 176 -21.97 6.86 -44.19
CA ALA A 176 -22.12 5.62 -44.95
C ALA A 176 -20.93 5.30 -45.85
N THR A 177 -20.17 6.32 -46.28
CA THR A 177 -19.02 6.17 -47.17
C THR A 177 -17.67 6.32 -46.48
N GLY A 178 -17.67 6.80 -45.23
CA GLY A 178 -16.46 7.01 -44.44
C GLY A 178 -16.72 7.06 -42.93
N CYS A 179 -15.83 7.73 -42.22
CA CYS A 179 -15.89 7.88 -40.77
C CYS A 179 -15.80 9.36 -40.39
N VAL A 180 -16.57 9.74 -39.37
CA VAL A 180 -16.44 11.03 -38.67
C VAL A 180 -15.72 10.79 -37.35
N GLU A 181 -14.68 11.57 -37.07
CA GLU A 181 -13.90 11.50 -35.85
C GLU A 181 -13.88 12.83 -35.09
N GLN A 182 -13.80 12.76 -33.77
CA GLN A 182 -13.73 13.92 -32.90
C GLN A 182 -12.95 13.61 -31.61
N LEU A 183 -12.18 14.59 -31.12
CA LEU A 183 -11.55 14.52 -29.80
C LEU A 183 -12.52 14.97 -28.70
N LEU A 184 -12.53 14.25 -27.57
CA LEU A 184 -13.33 14.65 -26.42
C LEU A 184 -12.57 15.73 -25.60
N PRO A 185 -13.23 16.84 -25.21
CA PRO A 185 -12.62 17.93 -24.45
C PRO A 185 -12.56 17.63 -22.95
N VAL A 186 -12.38 16.36 -22.59
CA VAL A 186 -12.34 15.86 -21.21
C VAL A 186 -11.26 14.80 -21.08
N SER A 187 -10.69 14.67 -19.88
CA SER A 187 -9.75 13.58 -19.56
C SER A 187 -10.47 12.24 -19.57
N SER A 188 -9.78 11.18 -19.97
CA SER A 188 -10.30 9.82 -19.87
C SER A 188 -10.58 9.36 -18.45
N LEU A 189 -9.96 9.97 -17.43
CA LEU A 189 -10.07 9.52 -16.05
C LEU A 189 -11.53 9.59 -15.55
N GLY A 190 -12.08 8.44 -15.16
CA GLY A 190 -13.44 8.33 -14.64
C GLY A 190 -14.54 8.37 -15.70
N VAL A 191 -14.22 8.44 -17.01
CA VAL A 191 -15.24 8.43 -18.07
C VAL A 191 -16.02 7.11 -18.05
N ALA A 192 -17.34 7.20 -17.90
CA ALA A 192 -18.28 6.09 -17.81
C ALA A 192 -18.96 5.75 -19.14
N GLY A 193 -18.97 6.68 -20.09
CA GLY A 193 -19.59 6.50 -21.40
C GLY A 193 -19.86 7.83 -22.10
N VAL A 194 -20.36 7.75 -23.32
CA VAL A 194 -20.69 8.91 -24.16
C VAL A 194 -22.11 8.74 -24.69
N ALA A 195 -22.94 9.78 -24.66
CA ALA A 195 -24.22 9.78 -25.36
C ALA A 195 -24.13 10.54 -26.67
N LEU A 196 -24.76 10.01 -27.71
CA LEU A 196 -24.88 10.63 -29.03
C LEU A 196 -26.34 10.97 -29.33
N HIS A 197 -26.59 12.15 -29.90
CA HIS A 197 -27.92 12.54 -30.34
C HIS A 197 -28.14 12.19 -31.82
N LEU A 198 -29.24 11.49 -32.11
CA LEU A 198 -29.68 11.19 -33.46
C LEU A 198 -31.02 11.90 -33.72
N HIS A 199 -31.09 12.79 -34.72
CA HIS A 199 -32.32 13.46 -35.09
C HIS A 199 -33.26 12.56 -35.92
N SER A 200 -32.72 11.56 -36.61
CA SER A 200 -33.48 10.54 -37.32
C SER A 200 -32.76 9.19 -37.29
N VAL A 201 -33.55 8.12 -37.19
CA VAL A 201 -33.07 6.74 -37.18
C VAL A 201 -33.92 5.93 -38.18
N PRO A 202 -33.31 5.30 -39.19
CA PRO A 202 -34.00 4.37 -40.09
C PRO A 202 -34.57 3.16 -39.33
N ARG A 203 -35.64 2.55 -39.83
CA ARG A 203 -36.28 1.42 -39.11
C ARG A 203 -35.52 0.11 -39.26
N ASP A 204 -34.90 -0.13 -40.41
CA ASP A 204 -34.15 -1.36 -40.72
C ASP A 204 -33.03 -1.06 -41.74
N GLY A 205 -32.12 -2.03 -41.94
CA GLY A 205 -31.19 -2.02 -43.08
C GLY A 205 -29.79 -1.46 -42.80
N GLY A 206 -29.39 -1.35 -41.53
CA GLY A 206 -28.04 -0.91 -41.17
C GLY A 206 -27.69 -0.94 -39.68
N GLU A 207 -26.44 -0.63 -39.39
CA GLU A 207 -25.88 -0.55 -38.03
C GLU A 207 -25.05 0.73 -37.85
N LEU A 208 -25.10 1.32 -36.67
CA LEU A 208 -24.21 2.40 -36.25
C LEU A 208 -22.99 1.78 -35.58
N VAL A 209 -21.80 2.08 -36.11
CA VAL A 209 -20.52 1.66 -35.54
C VAL A 209 -19.86 2.86 -34.87
N VAL A 210 -19.67 2.77 -33.56
CA VAL A 210 -19.00 3.79 -32.76
C VAL A 210 -17.79 3.17 -32.09
N MET A 211 -16.64 3.82 -32.21
CA MET A 211 -15.40 3.44 -31.54
C MET A 211 -14.91 4.58 -30.66
N LEU A 212 -14.55 4.26 -29.43
CA LEU A 212 -13.84 5.15 -28.53
C LEU A 212 -12.41 4.64 -28.40
N GLY A 213 -11.41 5.52 -28.46
CA GLY A 213 -9.99 5.16 -28.36
C GLY A 213 -9.13 6.23 -27.72
N TYR A 214 -7.93 5.88 -27.30
CA TYR A 214 -6.90 6.79 -26.80
C TYR A 214 -6.09 7.35 -27.96
N VAL A 215 -5.78 8.65 -27.90
CA VAL A 215 -4.97 9.31 -28.95
C VAL A 215 -3.50 8.95 -28.82
N GLU A 216 -3.00 8.82 -27.59
CA GLU A 216 -1.56 8.74 -27.27
C GLU A 216 -0.90 7.47 -27.82
N ASN A 217 -1.62 6.35 -27.81
CA ASN A 217 -1.12 5.04 -28.25
C ASN A 217 -1.99 4.42 -29.36
N GLY A 218 -3.09 5.06 -29.76
CA GLY A 218 -4.01 4.55 -30.78
C GLY A 218 -4.82 3.34 -30.34
N GLU A 219 -4.78 2.99 -29.05
CA GLU A 219 -5.51 1.84 -28.51
C GLU A 219 -7.01 2.14 -28.45
N GLY A 220 -7.83 1.16 -28.84
CA GLY A 220 -9.27 1.26 -28.67
C GLY A 220 -9.67 1.05 -27.20
N VAL A 221 -10.69 1.76 -26.75
CA VAL A 221 -11.31 1.62 -25.43
C VAL A 221 -12.52 0.68 -25.52
N ALA A 222 -13.40 0.93 -26.49
CA ALA A 222 -14.61 0.16 -26.71
C ALA A 222 -15.18 0.41 -28.12
N GLU A 223 -15.90 -0.57 -28.63
CA GLU A 223 -16.65 -0.53 -29.87
C GLU A 223 -18.11 -0.90 -29.61
N TRP A 224 -19.02 -0.10 -30.17
CA TRP A 224 -20.45 -0.36 -30.21
C TRP A 224 -20.85 -0.53 -31.66
N THR A 225 -21.38 -1.70 -31.99
CA THR A 225 -22.03 -1.99 -33.27
C THR A 225 -23.51 -2.17 -32.97
N VAL A 226 -24.31 -1.15 -33.30
CA VAL A 226 -25.69 -1.03 -32.85
C VAL A 226 -26.64 -1.08 -34.05
N PRO A 227 -27.48 -2.12 -34.18
CA PRO A 227 -28.52 -2.15 -35.21
C PRO A 227 -29.46 -0.96 -35.08
N TYR A 228 -29.89 -0.37 -36.21
CA TYR A 228 -30.77 0.79 -36.20
C TYR A 228 -32.07 0.59 -35.40
N ALA A 229 -32.61 -0.63 -35.41
CA ALA A 229 -33.80 -1.00 -34.63
C ALA A 229 -33.64 -0.84 -33.10
N GLN A 230 -32.41 -0.74 -32.58
CA GLN A 230 -32.11 -0.54 -31.16
C GLN A 230 -31.81 0.92 -30.82
N LEU A 231 -31.70 1.80 -31.82
CA LEU A 231 -31.41 3.22 -31.64
C LEU A 231 -32.71 4.02 -31.48
N ALA A 232 -32.66 5.03 -30.61
CA ALA A 232 -33.70 6.03 -30.49
C ALA A 232 -33.36 7.27 -31.32
N ALA A 233 -34.35 7.89 -31.95
CA ALA A 233 -34.23 9.24 -32.52
C ALA A 233 -34.18 10.31 -31.42
N ASN A 234 -33.17 10.21 -30.56
CA ASN A 234 -32.87 11.07 -29.42
C ASN A 234 -31.44 10.75 -28.93
N TRP A 235 -31.13 11.04 -27.67
CA TRP A 235 -29.91 10.61 -26.99
C TRP A 235 -29.84 9.08 -26.83
N ASN A 236 -28.72 8.51 -27.27
CA ASN A 236 -28.35 7.11 -27.10
C ASN A 236 -27.07 7.03 -26.28
N PHE A 237 -27.11 6.39 -25.11
CA PHE A 237 -25.98 6.35 -24.18
C PHE A 237 -25.12 5.10 -24.41
N LEU A 238 -23.94 5.30 -24.97
CA LEU A 238 -22.93 4.27 -25.21
C LEU A 238 -22.10 4.11 -23.94
N ALA A 239 -22.50 3.16 -23.10
CA ALA A 239 -21.93 2.97 -21.78
C ALA A 239 -20.71 2.06 -21.82
N LEU A 240 -19.68 2.38 -21.04
CA LEU A 240 -18.58 1.48 -20.77
C LEU A 240 -18.98 0.47 -19.68
N PRO A 241 -18.47 -0.78 -19.69
CA PRO A 241 -18.74 -1.75 -18.64
C PRO A 241 -18.20 -1.31 -17.27
N ARG A 242 -17.13 -0.51 -17.28
CA ARG A 242 -16.53 0.15 -16.12
C ARG A 242 -16.03 1.53 -16.53
N ALA A 243 -16.11 2.50 -15.62
CA ALA A 243 -15.51 3.80 -15.86
C ALA A 243 -13.98 3.68 -16.02
N CYS A 244 -13.43 4.43 -16.98
CA CYS A 244 -12.01 4.45 -17.30
C CYS A 244 -11.15 4.75 -16.05
N GLY A 245 -10.14 3.91 -15.81
CA GLY A 245 -9.15 4.09 -14.76
C GLY A 245 -7.76 4.47 -15.29
N GLY A 246 -6.76 4.48 -14.42
CA GLY A 246 -5.37 4.74 -14.79
C GLY A 246 -5.03 6.22 -14.94
N ALA A 247 -4.04 6.53 -15.79
CA ALA A 247 -3.59 7.90 -16.02
C ALA A 247 -4.56 8.66 -16.94
N ALA A 248 -4.64 9.98 -16.75
CA ALA A 248 -5.39 10.88 -17.63
C ALA A 248 -4.83 10.83 -19.07
N ARG A 249 -5.69 10.52 -20.04
CA ARG A 249 -5.39 10.44 -21.47
C ARG A 249 -6.47 11.15 -22.29
N THR A 250 -6.17 11.43 -23.56
CA THR A 250 -7.06 12.08 -24.51
C THR A 250 -7.90 11.03 -25.24
N LEU A 251 -9.21 11.21 -25.25
CA LEU A 251 -10.13 10.31 -25.94
C LEU A 251 -10.48 10.82 -27.35
N ARG A 252 -10.58 9.89 -28.29
CA ARG A 252 -11.07 10.09 -29.65
C ARG A 252 -12.31 9.22 -29.86
N LEU A 253 -13.37 9.83 -30.37
CA LEU A 253 -14.58 9.17 -30.83
C LEU A 253 -14.54 9.05 -32.35
N ARG A 254 -14.95 7.90 -32.87
CA ARG A 254 -15.07 7.60 -34.30
C ARG A 254 -16.44 6.99 -34.57
N ILE A 255 -17.11 7.46 -35.61
CA ILE A 255 -18.48 7.06 -35.93
C ILE A 255 -18.56 6.78 -37.42
N SER A 256 -19.16 5.66 -37.76
CA SER A 256 -19.50 5.26 -39.12
C SER A 256 -20.80 4.45 -39.11
N THR A 257 -21.39 4.25 -40.28
CA THR A 257 -22.59 3.42 -40.42
C THR A 257 -22.43 2.36 -41.49
N THR A 258 -23.06 1.22 -41.29
CA THR A 258 -23.26 0.19 -42.30
C THR A 258 -24.71 0.24 -42.77
N GLY A 259 -24.97 0.04 -44.06
CA GLY A 259 -26.34 0.01 -44.60
C GLY A 259 -26.58 0.98 -45.75
N THR A 260 -27.74 0.84 -46.39
CA THR A 260 -28.16 1.68 -47.53
C THR A 260 -28.87 2.96 -47.09
N GLU A 261 -29.50 2.94 -45.92
CA GLU A 261 -30.15 4.12 -45.31
C GLU A 261 -29.24 4.73 -44.23
N THR A 262 -29.26 6.05 -44.11
CA THR A 262 -28.32 6.81 -43.28
C THR A 262 -28.99 7.32 -42.01
N VAL A 263 -28.27 7.25 -40.89
CA VAL A 263 -28.72 7.88 -39.63
C VAL A 263 -28.51 9.38 -39.67
N GLY A 264 -29.43 10.10 -39.05
CA GLY A 264 -29.31 11.53 -38.83
C GLY A 264 -28.51 11.85 -37.58
N LEU A 265 -27.17 11.75 -37.66
CA LEU A 265 -26.30 12.16 -36.55
C LEU A 265 -26.33 13.68 -36.39
N SER A 266 -26.69 14.16 -35.20
CA SER A 266 -26.80 15.60 -34.94
C SER A 266 -25.43 16.23 -34.67
N LEU A 267 -25.30 17.50 -35.10
CA LEU A 267 -24.15 18.35 -34.82
C LEU A 267 -24.49 19.36 -33.71
N GLY A 268 -23.47 19.84 -33.01
CA GLY A 268 -23.58 20.88 -32.00
C GLY A 268 -23.35 22.28 -32.59
N TYR A 269 -23.36 23.29 -31.72
CA TYR A 269 -23.06 24.68 -32.10
C TYR A 269 -21.64 24.84 -32.64
N PRO A 270 -21.39 25.74 -33.61
CA PRO A 270 -20.05 26.09 -34.04
C PRO A 270 -19.16 26.52 -32.86
N ILE A 271 -17.94 26.00 -32.80
CA ILE A 271 -16.96 26.33 -31.77
C ILE A 271 -15.69 26.94 -32.38
N ALA A 272 -15.05 27.85 -31.67
CA ALA A 272 -13.81 28.49 -32.15
C ALA A 272 -12.60 27.54 -32.16
N SER A 273 -12.66 26.42 -31.44
CA SER A 273 -11.53 25.50 -31.32
C SER A 273 -11.64 24.37 -32.33
N GLU A 274 -10.88 24.48 -33.42
CA GLU A 274 -10.79 23.43 -34.45
C GLU A 274 -10.38 22.05 -33.89
N ARG A 275 -9.69 22.02 -32.75
CA ARG A 275 -9.19 20.77 -32.15
C ARG A 275 -10.30 19.81 -31.75
N TYR A 276 -11.44 20.34 -31.31
CA TYR A 276 -12.56 19.56 -30.77
C TYR A 276 -13.75 19.52 -31.73
N THR A 277 -13.57 19.95 -32.97
CA THR A 277 -14.61 19.86 -34.00
C THR A 277 -14.63 18.45 -34.58
N ALA A 278 -15.78 18.07 -35.14
CA ALA A 278 -15.92 16.84 -35.88
C ALA A 278 -15.16 16.95 -37.21
N ARG A 279 -14.51 15.87 -37.63
CA ARG A 279 -13.68 15.82 -38.84
C ARG A 279 -13.91 14.52 -39.57
N SER A 280 -13.69 14.52 -40.88
CA SER A 280 -13.75 13.34 -41.73
C SER A 280 -12.62 13.39 -42.75
N GLU A 281 -12.26 12.24 -43.31
CA GLU A 281 -11.25 12.18 -44.38
C GLU A 281 -11.69 12.95 -45.63
N THR A 282 -12.98 12.85 -45.96
CA THR A 282 -13.59 13.65 -47.04
C THR A 282 -14.13 14.94 -46.45
N PRO A 283 -13.68 16.13 -46.87
CA PRO A 283 -14.18 17.41 -46.38
C PRO A 283 -15.69 17.55 -46.60
N HIS A 284 -16.41 18.07 -45.60
CA HIS A 284 -17.84 18.31 -45.67
C HIS A 284 -18.17 19.69 -45.08
N PRO A 285 -18.96 20.54 -45.76
CA PRO A 285 -19.25 21.90 -45.31
C PRO A 285 -19.91 21.94 -43.92
N ASP A 286 -20.84 21.02 -43.65
CA ASP A 286 -21.52 20.95 -42.35
C ASP A 286 -20.59 20.63 -41.16
N LEU A 287 -19.37 20.14 -41.40
CA LEU A 287 -18.39 19.89 -40.33
C LEU A 287 -17.49 21.10 -40.02
N ASP A 288 -17.62 22.20 -40.76
CA ASP A 288 -16.78 23.38 -40.58
C ASP A 288 -17.02 24.03 -39.21
N LEU A 289 -16.03 23.89 -38.32
CA LEU A 289 -16.10 24.33 -36.92
C LEU A 289 -17.23 23.73 -36.09
N ARG A 290 -17.89 22.67 -36.57
CA ARG A 290 -19.03 22.03 -35.87
C ARG A 290 -18.55 20.78 -35.12
N PRO A 291 -18.77 20.68 -33.79
CA PRO A 291 -18.64 19.42 -33.08
C PRO A 291 -19.88 18.54 -33.32
N LEU A 292 -19.79 17.26 -32.99
CA LEU A 292 -20.94 16.37 -32.84
C LEU A 292 -21.81 16.82 -31.66
N ALA A 293 -23.09 16.48 -31.69
CA ALA A 293 -23.95 16.58 -30.53
C ALA A 293 -23.74 15.36 -29.62
N PHE A 294 -22.93 15.51 -28.58
CA PHE A 294 -22.60 14.44 -27.64
C PHE A 294 -22.57 14.93 -26.19
N ARG A 295 -22.70 13.97 -25.26
CA ARG A 295 -22.54 14.18 -23.82
C ARG A 295 -21.55 13.19 -23.25
N VAL A 296 -20.72 13.61 -22.31
CA VAL A 296 -19.79 12.72 -21.61
C VAL A 296 -20.19 12.59 -20.16
N PHE A 297 -20.21 11.34 -19.69
CA PHE A 297 -20.57 11.00 -18.33
C PHE A 297 -19.35 10.43 -17.61
N THR A 298 -19.24 10.73 -16.31
CA THR A 298 -18.21 10.19 -15.42
C THR A 298 -18.80 9.39 -14.28
N GLY A 299 -18.03 8.43 -13.77
CA GLY A 299 -18.35 7.65 -12.58
C GLY A 299 -17.09 7.32 -11.78
N LEU A 300 -17.23 6.55 -10.72
CA LEU A 300 -16.08 6.11 -9.93
C LEU A 300 -15.18 5.19 -10.78
N PRO A 301 -13.88 5.47 -10.93
CA PRO A 301 -12.98 4.64 -11.73
C PRO A 301 -13.05 3.16 -11.36
N GLY A 302 -13.20 2.28 -12.36
CA GLY A 302 -13.30 0.83 -12.15
C GLY A 302 -14.69 0.32 -11.72
N VAL A 303 -15.65 1.22 -11.44
CA VAL A 303 -17.04 0.87 -11.10
C VAL A 303 -17.93 0.86 -12.34
N LYS A 304 -18.93 -0.02 -12.32
CA LYS A 304 -19.94 -0.13 -13.38
C LYS A 304 -20.92 1.07 -13.32
N PRO A 305 -21.20 1.73 -14.46
CA PRO A 305 -22.19 2.81 -14.51
C PRO A 305 -23.59 2.34 -14.13
N THR A 306 -24.36 3.19 -13.45
CA THR A 306 -25.80 2.96 -13.21
C THR A 306 -26.57 2.96 -14.52
N ARG A 307 -27.65 2.18 -14.58
CA ARG A 307 -28.49 2.07 -15.78
C ARG A 307 -29.15 3.40 -16.12
N MET A 308 -28.92 3.88 -17.34
CA MET A 308 -29.50 5.10 -17.90
C MET A 308 -30.52 4.76 -19.02
N PRO A 309 -31.42 5.69 -19.40
CA PRO A 309 -32.26 5.53 -20.58
C PRO A 309 -31.43 5.33 -21.86
N ASN A 310 -31.90 4.47 -22.78
CA ASN A 310 -31.22 4.15 -24.03
C ASN A 310 -29.73 3.77 -23.84
N MET A 311 -29.42 3.08 -22.74
CA MET A 311 -28.09 2.57 -22.44
C MET A 311 -27.77 1.36 -23.32
N ILE A 312 -26.65 1.44 -24.03
CA ILE A 312 -26.17 0.44 -24.96
C ILE A 312 -24.79 -0.03 -24.48
N ALA A 313 -24.67 -1.34 -24.25
CA ALA A 313 -23.41 -1.97 -23.91
C ALA A 313 -22.52 -2.11 -25.16
N PRO A 314 -21.18 -2.11 -25.01
CA PRO A 314 -20.30 -2.28 -26.17
C PRO A 314 -20.42 -3.69 -26.73
N THR A 315 -20.32 -3.78 -28.05
CA THR A 315 -20.29 -5.06 -28.77
C THR A 315 -18.93 -5.73 -28.58
N ALA A 316 -17.86 -4.93 -28.54
CA ALA A 316 -16.53 -5.39 -28.21
C ALA A 316 -15.82 -4.37 -27.32
N LEU A 317 -15.03 -4.85 -26.37
CA LEU A 317 -13.99 -4.03 -25.77
C LEU A 317 -12.79 -4.12 -26.71
N LEU A 318 -12.53 -3.04 -27.43
CA LEU A 318 -11.33 -2.94 -28.25
C LEU A 318 -10.12 -2.98 -27.31
N GLU A 319 -9.03 -3.61 -27.76
CA GLU A 319 -7.82 -3.87 -26.98
C GLU A 319 -7.19 -2.57 -26.46
N GLY A 320 -7.73 -2.08 -25.35
CA GLY A 320 -7.12 -1.09 -24.50
C GLY A 320 -6.28 -1.87 -23.52
N HIS A 321 -4.98 -1.61 -23.53
CA HIS A 321 -4.10 -2.15 -22.53
C HIS A 321 -4.46 -1.52 -21.18
N PHE A 322 -5.20 -2.25 -20.35
CA PHE A 322 -5.45 -1.79 -19.00
C PHE A 322 -4.37 -2.32 -18.06
N ILE A 323 -3.96 -1.44 -17.17
CA ILE A 323 -2.97 -1.74 -16.16
C ILE A 323 -3.70 -2.44 -15.01
N GLU A 324 -3.47 -3.74 -14.86
CA GLU A 324 -3.94 -4.52 -13.72
C GLU A 324 -2.84 -4.58 -12.66
N ASP A 325 -3.16 -4.13 -11.45
CA ASP A 325 -2.40 -4.45 -10.25
C ASP A 325 -2.82 -5.83 -9.74
N TYR A 326 -1.85 -6.74 -9.56
CA TYR A 326 -2.09 -8.02 -8.91
C TYR A 326 -0.99 -8.35 -7.90
N ARG A 327 -1.31 -9.26 -6.98
CA ARG A 327 -0.35 -9.77 -5.99
C ARG A 327 0.02 -11.20 -6.35
N LEU A 328 1.25 -11.58 -6.03
CA LEU A 328 1.65 -12.98 -6.18
C LEU A 328 0.81 -13.84 -5.22
N ALA A 329 0.18 -14.88 -5.75
CA ALA A 329 -0.68 -15.76 -4.97
C ALA A 329 0.12 -16.50 -3.89
N VAL A 330 -0.48 -16.66 -2.71
CA VAL A 330 0.16 -17.34 -1.56
C VAL A 330 0.44 -18.80 -1.90
N GLU A 331 -0.45 -19.42 -2.67
CA GLU A 331 -0.32 -20.78 -3.16
C GLU A 331 0.86 -20.97 -4.13
N LEU A 332 1.28 -19.90 -4.82
CA LEU A 332 2.49 -19.93 -5.66
C LEU A 332 3.74 -19.69 -4.81
N LEU A 333 3.67 -18.78 -3.83
CA LEU A 333 4.77 -18.53 -2.89
C LEU A 333 5.16 -19.80 -2.10
N SER A 334 4.19 -20.63 -1.72
CA SER A 334 4.44 -21.89 -1.02
C SER A 334 5.12 -22.96 -1.88
N GLN A 335 5.17 -22.79 -3.20
CA GLN A 335 5.82 -23.72 -4.15
C GLN A 335 7.30 -23.38 -4.39
N ILE A 336 7.90 -22.51 -3.57
CA ILE A 336 9.29 -22.10 -3.77
C ILE A 336 10.26 -23.28 -3.68
N VAL A 337 11.20 -23.35 -4.63
CA VAL A 337 12.23 -24.39 -4.71
C VAL A 337 13.62 -23.78 -4.60
N ASP A 338 14.49 -24.39 -3.80
CA ASP A 338 15.90 -23.99 -3.69
C ASP A 338 16.67 -24.40 -4.96
N VAL A 339 17.23 -23.40 -5.65
CA VAL A 339 18.06 -23.53 -6.87
C VAL A 339 19.42 -22.86 -6.68
N SER A 340 19.89 -22.76 -5.44
CA SER A 340 21.14 -22.11 -5.08
C SER A 340 22.36 -22.67 -5.83
N VAL A 341 23.29 -21.78 -6.16
CA VAL A 341 24.55 -22.11 -6.84
C VAL A 341 25.70 -21.70 -5.94
N THR A 342 26.30 -22.71 -5.31
CA THR A 342 27.37 -22.53 -4.33
C THR A 342 28.36 -23.70 -4.43
N PRO A 343 29.66 -23.47 -4.18
CA PRO A 343 30.64 -24.54 -4.07
C PRO A 343 30.53 -25.29 -2.73
N VAL A 344 29.82 -24.75 -1.73
CA VAL A 344 29.68 -25.32 -0.39
C VAL A 344 28.24 -25.76 -0.18
N VAL A 345 28.01 -27.04 0.14
CA VAL A 345 26.66 -27.53 0.46
C VAL A 345 26.32 -27.11 1.89
N PRO A 346 25.30 -26.27 2.12
CA PRO A 346 24.91 -25.83 3.45
C PRO A 346 24.22 -26.96 4.23
N GLU A 347 24.45 -27.02 5.55
CA GLU A 347 23.82 -27.99 6.46
C GLU A 347 22.36 -27.65 6.81
N PHE A 348 21.87 -26.48 6.36
CA PHE A 348 20.54 -25.97 6.64
C PHE A 348 19.84 -25.53 5.36
N GLN A 349 18.50 -25.44 5.42
CA GLN A 349 17.69 -24.96 4.31
C GLN A 349 17.88 -23.45 4.12
N THR A 350 18.46 -23.05 2.98
CA THR A 350 18.77 -21.65 2.70
C THR A 350 17.55 -20.85 2.25
N VAL A 351 16.58 -21.51 1.61
CA VAL A 351 15.36 -20.89 1.10
C VAL A 351 14.13 -21.57 1.69
N ARG A 352 13.22 -20.78 2.27
CA ARG A 352 11.94 -21.27 2.80
C ARG A 352 10.82 -20.26 2.66
N PHE A 353 9.59 -20.76 2.59
CA PHE A 353 8.38 -19.96 2.71
C PHE A 353 7.93 -19.85 4.17
N LEU A 354 7.50 -18.65 4.59
CA LEU A 354 6.91 -18.36 5.89
C LEU A 354 5.41 -18.13 5.73
N GLU A 355 4.61 -19.14 6.06
CA GLU A 355 3.15 -19.14 5.85
C GLU A 355 2.43 -17.98 6.55
N HIS A 356 2.77 -17.71 7.82
CA HIS A 356 2.11 -16.69 8.63
C HIS A 356 2.41 -15.25 8.19
N GLU A 357 3.54 -15.04 7.50
CA GLU A 357 4.00 -13.71 7.08
C GLU A 357 3.86 -13.49 5.57
N ASN A 358 3.41 -14.50 4.81
CA ASN A 358 3.37 -14.52 3.35
C ASN A 358 4.71 -14.04 2.74
N ALA A 359 5.81 -14.52 3.33
CA ALA A 359 7.15 -14.06 3.03
C ALA A 359 8.05 -15.22 2.62
N VAL A 360 9.05 -14.91 1.80
CA VAL A 360 10.13 -15.85 1.47
C VAL A 360 11.36 -15.43 2.23
N VAL A 361 11.99 -16.39 2.90
CA VAL A 361 13.29 -16.20 3.53
C VAL A 361 14.36 -16.84 2.66
N CYS A 362 15.43 -16.08 2.40
CA CYS A 362 16.61 -16.51 1.66
C CYS A 362 17.85 -16.15 2.48
N HIS A 363 18.66 -17.13 2.87
CA HIS A 363 19.91 -16.89 3.59
C HIS A 363 21.07 -16.81 2.61
N PRO A 364 21.89 -15.73 2.61
CA PRO A 364 23.06 -15.65 1.77
C PRO A 364 24.10 -16.68 2.22
N LEU A 365 24.81 -17.27 1.26
CA LEU A 365 25.92 -18.16 1.55
C LEU A 365 27.26 -17.38 1.53
N PRO A 366 28.29 -17.83 2.28
CA PRO A 366 29.60 -17.18 2.29
C PRO A 366 30.25 -17.12 0.90
N SER A 367 29.87 -18.05 0.01
CA SER A 367 30.27 -18.04 -1.39
C SER A 367 29.14 -18.53 -2.29
N GLY A 368 29.03 -17.93 -3.47
CA GLY A 368 27.99 -18.22 -4.45
C GLY A 368 26.75 -17.34 -4.31
N ILE A 369 25.64 -17.81 -4.88
CA ILE A 369 24.33 -17.15 -4.84
C ILE A 369 23.32 -18.14 -4.25
N SER A 370 22.63 -17.75 -3.19
CA SER A 370 21.46 -18.47 -2.70
C SER A 370 20.25 -18.01 -3.50
N ALA A 371 19.47 -18.95 -4.02
CA ALA A 371 18.38 -18.64 -4.94
C ALA A 371 17.16 -19.52 -4.70
N GLY A 372 16.01 -18.88 -4.53
CA GLY A 372 14.70 -19.56 -4.52
C GLY A 372 13.93 -19.27 -5.79
N THR A 373 13.41 -20.29 -6.47
CA THR A 373 12.60 -20.11 -7.68
C THR A 373 11.14 -20.41 -7.42
N ILE A 374 10.26 -19.61 -8.00
CA ILE A 374 8.81 -19.84 -8.05
C ILE A 374 8.42 -19.96 -9.52
N GLY A 375 7.98 -21.16 -9.90
CA GLY A 375 7.62 -21.48 -11.26
C GLY A 375 6.38 -20.71 -11.72
N ARG A 376 6.41 -20.16 -12.94
CA ARG A 376 5.30 -19.43 -13.57
C ARG A 376 4.68 -18.34 -12.68
N ALA A 377 5.50 -17.72 -11.84
CA ALA A 377 5.07 -16.70 -10.88
C ALA A 377 4.58 -15.41 -11.56
N VAL A 378 5.11 -15.11 -12.75
CA VAL A 378 4.82 -13.87 -13.48
C VAL A 378 3.99 -14.18 -14.71
N GLU A 379 2.83 -13.53 -14.79
CA GLU A 379 1.91 -13.69 -15.92
C GLU A 379 2.38 -12.91 -17.17
N PRO A 380 2.05 -13.40 -18.37
CA PRO A 380 2.18 -12.61 -19.60
C PRO A 380 1.49 -11.25 -19.47
N GLY A 381 2.06 -10.23 -20.11
CA GLY A 381 1.62 -8.85 -20.00
C GLY A 381 2.27 -8.08 -18.84
N THR A 382 2.96 -8.73 -17.90
CA THR A 382 3.60 -8.04 -16.77
C THR A 382 4.64 -7.02 -17.26
N ILE A 383 4.58 -5.80 -16.71
CA ILE A 383 5.47 -4.66 -17.03
C ILE A 383 6.27 -4.19 -15.82
N SER A 384 5.83 -4.48 -14.60
CA SER A 384 6.60 -4.14 -13.41
C SER A 384 6.38 -5.15 -12.29
N PHE A 385 7.40 -5.22 -11.44
CA PHE A 385 7.45 -6.09 -10.28
C PHE A 385 8.09 -5.33 -9.12
N SER A 386 7.53 -5.46 -7.93
CA SER A 386 8.09 -4.87 -6.71
C SER A 386 7.91 -5.77 -5.50
N ALA A 387 8.89 -5.76 -4.61
CA ALA A 387 8.83 -6.42 -3.32
C ALA A 387 9.73 -5.69 -2.31
N SER A 388 9.47 -5.91 -1.02
CA SER A 388 10.26 -5.37 0.08
C SER A 388 11.17 -6.44 0.66
N ALA A 389 12.40 -6.08 1.01
CA ALA A 389 13.38 -6.97 1.60
C ALA A 389 13.98 -6.36 2.87
N ILE A 390 14.16 -7.17 3.91
CA ILE A 390 14.80 -6.79 5.18
C ILE A 390 15.61 -7.96 5.75
N ILE A 391 16.66 -7.68 6.52
CA ILE A 391 17.31 -8.73 7.32
C ILE A 391 16.55 -8.90 8.63
N ASP A 392 15.97 -10.08 8.83
CA ASP A 392 15.05 -10.38 9.92
C ASP A 392 15.78 -10.82 11.21
N HIS A 393 16.86 -10.09 11.54
CA HIS A 393 17.58 -10.26 12.80
C HIS A 393 18.40 -9.00 13.13
N PRO A 394 18.31 -8.43 14.35
CA PRO A 394 19.03 -7.20 14.71
C PRO A 394 20.56 -7.28 14.54
N LYS A 395 21.14 -8.47 14.75
CA LYS A 395 22.58 -8.74 14.60
C LYS A 395 22.96 -9.31 13.23
N GLY A 396 22.04 -9.33 12.27
CA GLY A 396 22.29 -9.89 10.95
C GLY A 396 23.31 -9.07 10.16
N ALA A 397 24.30 -9.76 9.58
CA ALA A 397 25.27 -9.10 8.72
C ALA A 397 24.62 -8.63 7.40
N PRO A 398 25.04 -7.48 6.83
CA PRO A 398 24.49 -6.98 5.56
C PRO A 398 24.58 -7.99 4.42
N ALA A 399 23.54 -8.03 3.59
CA ALA A 399 23.42 -8.93 2.47
C ALA A 399 22.87 -8.19 1.25
N ALA A 400 23.10 -8.72 0.05
CA ALA A 400 22.55 -8.16 -1.17
C ALA A 400 21.40 -9.03 -1.68
N VAL A 401 20.28 -8.40 -2.00
CA VAL A 401 19.11 -9.03 -2.62
C VAL A 401 19.02 -8.65 -4.09
N SER A 402 18.48 -9.55 -4.90
CA SER A 402 18.09 -9.26 -6.27
C SER A 402 16.97 -10.18 -6.74
N PHE A 403 16.34 -9.82 -7.85
CA PHE A 403 15.39 -10.66 -8.55
C PHE A 403 15.84 -10.94 -9.97
N LEU A 404 15.57 -12.17 -10.41
CA LEU A 404 15.79 -12.62 -11.77
C LEU A 404 14.49 -13.22 -12.31
N LEU A 405 14.01 -12.69 -13.43
CA LEU A 405 12.90 -13.27 -14.18
C LEU A 405 13.45 -14.00 -15.38
N ALA A 406 13.12 -15.28 -15.52
CA ALA A 406 13.50 -16.07 -16.68
C ALA A 406 12.29 -16.82 -17.27
N PRO A 407 12.30 -17.14 -18.57
CA PRO A 407 11.20 -17.90 -19.19
C PRO A 407 10.94 -19.22 -18.46
N ALA A 408 9.67 -19.59 -18.27
CA ALA A 408 9.30 -20.80 -17.52
C ALA A 408 9.79 -22.13 -18.15
N ASN A 409 10.26 -22.09 -19.40
CA ASN A 409 10.89 -23.24 -20.07
C ASN A 409 12.42 -23.30 -19.85
N SER A 410 13.00 -22.31 -19.18
CA SER A 410 14.42 -22.26 -18.86
C SER A 410 14.75 -23.06 -17.60
N ASN A 411 15.99 -23.57 -17.50
CA ASN A 411 16.44 -24.22 -16.27
C ASN A 411 16.89 -23.15 -15.27
N ALA A 412 16.10 -22.94 -14.21
CA ALA A 412 16.34 -21.92 -13.20
C ALA A 412 17.75 -21.96 -12.60
N ARG A 413 18.26 -23.16 -12.27
CA ARG A 413 19.62 -23.31 -11.71
C ARG A 413 20.70 -22.91 -12.72
N SER A 414 20.48 -23.17 -14.01
CA SER A 414 21.39 -22.72 -15.06
C SER A 414 21.40 -21.20 -15.22
N GLU A 415 20.26 -20.53 -15.06
CA GLU A 415 20.17 -19.06 -15.13
C GLU A 415 20.95 -18.42 -13.98
N VAL A 416 20.76 -18.90 -12.76
CA VAL A 416 21.50 -18.46 -11.58
C VAL A 416 23.01 -18.72 -11.73
N ALA A 417 23.39 -19.88 -12.27
CA ALA A 417 24.80 -20.23 -12.48
C ALA A 417 25.48 -19.32 -13.53
N GLU A 418 24.75 -18.89 -14.56
CA GLU A 418 25.27 -17.94 -15.53
C GLU A 418 25.46 -16.56 -14.93
N LEU A 419 24.48 -16.08 -14.16
CA LEU A 419 24.58 -14.82 -13.43
C LEU A 419 25.77 -14.84 -12.45
N ALA A 420 25.96 -15.95 -11.72
CA ALA A 420 27.10 -16.12 -10.82
C ALA A 420 28.46 -16.07 -11.54
N ARG A 421 28.54 -16.59 -12.78
CA ARG A 421 29.79 -16.69 -13.55
C ARG A 421 30.13 -15.40 -14.29
N LYS A 422 29.14 -14.78 -14.94
CA LYS A 422 29.33 -13.63 -15.84
C LYS A 422 28.99 -12.29 -15.20
N GLY A 423 28.31 -12.29 -14.05
CA GLY A 423 27.80 -11.07 -13.41
C GLY A 423 26.63 -10.41 -14.14
N ALA A 424 26.14 -11.02 -15.22
CA ALA A 424 25.03 -10.54 -16.04
C ALA A 424 24.08 -11.70 -16.35
N ALA A 425 22.78 -11.40 -16.45
CA ALA A 425 21.77 -12.36 -16.86
C ALA A 425 21.88 -12.70 -18.35
N LYS A 426 21.31 -13.84 -18.74
CA LYS A 426 21.16 -14.17 -20.17
C LYS A 426 20.29 -13.12 -20.87
N PRO A 427 20.43 -12.93 -22.20
CA PRO A 427 19.60 -11.99 -22.96
C PRO A 427 18.09 -12.25 -22.88
N SER A 428 17.69 -13.49 -22.58
CA SER A 428 16.30 -13.91 -22.41
C SER A 428 15.74 -13.68 -21.00
N ALA A 429 16.59 -13.31 -20.04
CA ALA A 429 16.24 -13.13 -18.65
C ALA A 429 16.42 -11.66 -18.22
N PHE A 430 15.70 -11.28 -17.18
CA PHE A 430 15.64 -9.92 -16.70
C PHE A 430 16.13 -9.84 -15.27
N PHE A 431 17.09 -8.94 -15.01
CA PHE A 431 17.78 -8.85 -13.72
C PHE A 431 17.57 -7.49 -13.08
N SER A 432 17.12 -7.47 -11.82
CA SER A 432 16.81 -6.21 -11.12
C SER A 432 18.02 -5.43 -10.65
N GLY A 433 19.22 -6.02 -10.72
CA GLY A 433 20.41 -5.48 -10.07
C GLY A 433 20.46 -5.82 -8.59
N TRP A 434 21.67 -5.82 -8.03
CA TRP A 434 21.89 -6.07 -6.61
C TRP A 434 21.57 -4.82 -5.78
N ARG A 435 20.85 -5.01 -4.68
CA ARG A 435 20.65 -3.98 -3.65
C ARG A 435 21.09 -4.51 -2.31
N GLU A 436 21.86 -3.71 -1.59
CA GLU A 436 22.27 -4.01 -0.21
C GLU A 436 21.10 -3.80 0.74
N VAL A 437 20.96 -4.70 1.71
CA VAL A 437 19.90 -4.75 2.71
C VAL A 437 20.54 -4.94 4.08
N THR A 438 20.01 -4.24 5.09
CA THR A 438 20.47 -4.31 6.48
C THR A 438 19.31 -4.71 7.42
N SER A 439 19.60 -4.85 8.71
CA SER A 439 18.61 -5.12 9.75
C SER A 439 17.84 -3.88 10.22
N GLU A 440 18.30 -2.67 9.85
CA GLU A 440 17.73 -1.40 10.33
C GLU A 440 16.58 -0.91 9.45
N GLN A 441 16.67 -1.14 8.13
CA GLN A 441 15.72 -0.59 7.17
C GLN A 441 15.34 -1.61 6.08
N ALA A 442 14.04 -1.73 5.84
CA ALA A 442 13.51 -2.46 4.70
C ALA A 442 13.80 -1.69 3.39
N VAL A 443 14.29 -2.41 2.38
CA VAL A 443 14.56 -1.86 1.06
C VAL A 443 13.53 -2.37 0.08
N ASN A 444 12.91 -1.46 -0.67
CA ASN A 444 12.05 -1.82 -1.79
C ASN A 444 12.90 -2.04 -3.03
N VAL A 445 12.75 -3.21 -3.65
CA VAL A 445 13.35 -3.54 -4.93
C VAL A 445 12.24 -3.48 -5.96
N ASN A 446 12.36 -2.55 -6.89
CA ASN A 446 11.42 -2.36 -8.00
C ASN A 446 12.15 -2.66 -9.31
N PHE A 447 11.45 -3.36 -10.19
CA PHE A 447 11.93 -3.79 -11.47
C PHE A 447 10.89 -3.44 -12.55
N GLN A 448 11.23 -2.46 -13.40
CA GLN A 448 10.40 -2.02 -14.52
C GLN A 448 10.95 -2.61 -15.82
N LEU A 449 10.07 -3.21 -16.61
CA LEU A 449 10.38 -3.76 -17.92
C LEU A 449 10.09 -2.75 -19.02
N ASP A 450 10.99 -2.65 -20.00
CA ASP A 450 10.80 -1.79 -21.18
C ASP A 450 9.67 -2.29 -22.09
N LYS A 451 9.41 -3.61 -22.06
CA LYS A 451 8.36 -4.27 -22.84
C LYS A 451 7.63 -5.29 -21.95
N PRO A 452 6.31 -5.47 -22.13
CA PRO A 452 5.57 -6.51 -21.43
C PRO A 452 6.17 -7.89 -21.68
N VAL A 453 6.20 -8.70 -20.62
CA VAL A 453 6.58 -10.10 -20.73
C VAL A 453 5.59 -10.82 -21.67
N ARG A 454 6.10 -11.60 -22.63
CA ARG A 454 5.25 -12.29 -23.62
C ARG A 454 4.78 -13.68 -23.19
N GLU A 455 5.55 -14.36 -22.35
CA GLU A 455 5.30 -15.74 -21.91
C GLU A 455 5.36 -15.81 -20.37
N PRO A 456 4.77 -16.82 -19.72
CA PRO A 456 4.92 -16.97 -18.27
C PRO A 456 6.39 -17.06 -17.87
N MET A 457 6.79 -16.32 -16.83
CA MET A 457 8.18 -16.31 -16.34
C MET A 457 8.24 -16.87 -14.91
N ASP A 458 9.36 -17.50 -14.61
CA ASP A 458 9.74 -17.91 -13.27
C ASP A 458 10.35 -16.72 -12.55
N LEU A 459 9.99 -16.55 -11.27
CA LEU A 459 10.57 -15.55 -10.37
C LEU A 459 11.64 -16.20 -9.51
N MET A 460 12.87 -15.72 -9.62
CA MET A 460 13.97 -16.14 -8.77
C MET A 460 14.34 -15.04 -7.79
N ILE A 461 14.34 -15.38 -6.51
CA ILE A 461 14.69 -14.52 -5.39
C ILE A 461 16.13 -14.84 -5.01
N LEU A 462 17.03 -13.88 -5.20
CA LEU A 462 18.47 -14.07 -5.07
C LEU A 462 19.00 -13.37 -3.83
N SER A 463 19.93 -14.02 -3.14
CA SER A 463 20.71 -13.39 -2.07
C SER A 463 22.19 -13.74 -2.19
N ARG A 464 23.06 -12.81 -1.81
CA ARG A 464 24.51 -13.04 -1.69
C ARG A 464 25.10 -12.26 -0.52
N ALA A 465 26.21 -12.75 0.02
CA ALA A 465 26.96 -12.05 1.05
C ALA A 465 27.55 -10.74 0.50
N VAL A 466 27.55 -9.70 1.32
CA VAL A 466 28.25 -8.43 1.04
C VAL A 466 29.57 -8.36 1.81
N THR A 467 29.61 -8.99 2.98
CA THR A 467 30.77 -9.07 3.86
C THR A 467 31.23 -10.53 4.00
N ASP A 468 32.35 -10.74 4.70
CA ASP A 468 32.91 -12.08 4.94
C ASP A 468 32.09 -12.92 5.93
N THR A 469 31.10 -12.32 6.61
CA THR A 469 30.18 -13.00 7.52
C THR A 469 28.76 -12.99 6.98
N VAL A 470 28.06 -14.10 7.16
CA VAL A 470 26.63 -14.27 6.84
C VAL A 470 25.81 -14.59 8.08
N ASP A 471 26.39 -14.37 9.27
CA ASP A 471 25.76 -14.73 10.52
C ASP A 471 24.47 -13.95 10.72
N PHE A 472 23.40 -14.69 10.98
CA PHE A 472 22.05 -14.15 11.19
C PHE A 472 21.49 -13.33 10.00
N SER A 473 22.06 -13.45 8.80
CA SER A 473 21.64 -12.72 7.60
C SER A 473 20.39 -13.30 6.94
N TRP A 474 19.36 -13.64 7.73
CA TRP A 474 18.10 -14.17 7.19
C TRP A 474 17.34 -13.07 6.45
N LEU A 475 17.48 -13.04 5.12
CA LEU A 475 16.84 -12.03 4.28
C LEU A 475 15.38 -12.44 4.04
N LYS A 476 14.46 -11.63 4.56
CA LYS A 476 13.02 -11.81 4.41
C LYS A 476 12.51 -10.90 3.30
N VAL A 477 11.83 -11.49 2.31
CA VAL A 477 11.20 -10.82 1.18
C VAL A 477 9.68 -10.96 1.26
N SER A 478 8.97 -9.84 1.20
CA SER A 478 7.51 -9.80 1.31
C SER A 478 6.91 -8.68 0.45
N GLY A 479 5.57 -8.64 0.37
CA GLY A 479 4.86 -7.56 -0.33
C GLY A 479 4.98 -7.62 -1.86
N PHE A 480 5.02 -8.83 -2.43
CA PHE A 480 5.10 -9.07 -3.87
C PHE A 480 3.90 -8.44 -4.62
N ARG A 481 4.17 -7.34 -5.33
CA ARG A 481 3.19 -6.63 -6.16
C ARG A 481 3.67 -6.59 -7.60
N LEU A 482 2.78 -6.97 -8.51
CA LEU A 482 3.02 -7.01 -9.93
C LEU A 482 2.01 -6.14 -10.66
N VAL A 483 2.46 -5.58 -11.77
CA VAL A 483 1.62 -4.77 -12.64
C VAL A 483 1.68 -5.37 -14.03
N LYS A 484 0.53 -5.75 -14.58
CA LYS A 484 0.43 -6.24 -15.96
C LYS A 484 -0.40 -5.34 -16.84
N GLN A 485 0.00 -5.32 -18.09
CA GLN A 485 -0.71 -4.75 -19.21
C GLN A 485 -1.58 -5.87 -19.79
N SER A 486 -2.85 -5.90 -19.40
CA SER A 486 -3.79 -6.91 -19.89
C SER A 486 -4.39 -6.48 -21.22
N ALA A 487 -4.34 -7.37 -22.21
CA ALA A 487 -5.22 -7.33 -23.36
C ALA A 487 -6.53 -8.03 -22.98
N GLY A 488 -7.65 -7.33 -23.09
CA GLY A 488 -8.96 -7.82 -22.68
C GLY A 488 -9.48 -8.95 -23.58
N ALA A 489 -9.02 -10.18 -23.36
CA ALA A 489 -9.60 -11.38 -23.95
C ALA A 489 -9.71 -12.51 -22.92
N SER A 490 -10.39 -12.25 -21.79
CA SER A 490 -11.01 -13.32 -21.02
C SER A 490 -12.07 -12.75 -20.08
N ASN A 491 -13.24 -13.42 -20.05
CA ASN A 491 -14.40 -13.15 -19.18
C ASN A 491 -15.47 -12.17 -19.71
N VAL A 492 -15.99 -12.44 -20.90
CA VAL A 492 -17.43 -12.21 -21.20
C VAL A 492 -18.08 -13.54 -21.57
N ARG A 493 -18.10 -14.48 -20.61
CA ARG A 493 -19.10 -15.56 -20.53
C ARG A 493 -19.25 -15.94 -19.07
N LYS A 494 -20.18 -15.29 -18.39
CA LYS A 494 -21.07 -15.87 -17.39
C LYS A 494 -22.25 -14.95 -17.17
#